data_AF-A0A1W9UY58-F1
#
_entry.id   AF-A0A1W9UY58-F1
#
_cell.length_a   1.000
_cell.length_b   1.000
_cell.length_c   1.000
_cell.angle_alpha   90.00
_cell.angle_beta   90.00
_cell.angle_gamma   90.00
#
_symmetry.space_group_name_H-M   'P 1'
#
loop_
_entity.id
_entity.type
_entity.pdbx_description
1 polymer ?
#
loop_
_entity_poly.entity_id
_entity_poly.type
_entity_poly.pdbx_seq_one_letter_code
_entity_poly.pdbx_strand_id
1 'polypeptide(L)'
;MKNCSLSAAMDEQAIVQNIRREERKRQQLLEKRIEAAWREVEILKTRFLEIDPALRKILLFGSLGKKQVRSTNFDIDLAVKCSPDKYLQLVGVALDSDFKVDVVDLTTVNQNFRQFILQDSAVIYEQR
;
A
#
# COMPACT_ATOMS: atom_id res chain seq x y z
N MET A 1 -46.38 16.17 27.63
CA MET A 1 -45.71 15.67 26.40
C MET A 1 -44.27 16.20 26.28
N LYS A 2 -43.43 16.09 27.32
CA LYS A 2 -42.02 16.57 27.29
C LYS A 2 -40.96 15.46 27.44
N ASN A 3 -41.36 14.22 27.76
CA ASN A 3 -40.40 13.14 28.08
C ASN A 3 -40.01 12.27 26.87
N CYS A 4 -40.77 12.27 25.77
CA CYS A 4 -40.49 11.44 24.61
C CYS A 4 -39.37 12.02 23.72
N SER A 5 -39.30 13.35 23.62
CA SER A 5 -38.32 14.06 22.78
C SER A 5 -36.90 14.11 23.36
N LEU A 6 -36.73 14.06 24.69
CA LEU A 6 -35.40 13.96 25.31
C LEU A 6 -34.77 12.57 25.15
N SER A 7 -35.57 11.50 25.22
CA SER A 7 -35.09 10.11 25.03
C SER A 7 -34.51 9.92 23.63
N ALA A 8 -35.26 10.32 22.60
CA ALA A 8 -34.84 10.17 21.21
C ALA A 8 -33.55 10.96 20.89
N ALA A 9 -33.40 12.16 21.46
CA ALA A 9 -32.19 12.97 21.29
C ALA A 9 -30.96 12.38 22.01
N MET A 10 -31.15 11.73 23.16
CA MET A 10 -30.07 11.02 23.87
C MET A 10 -29.64 9.74 23.13
N ASP A 11 -30.60 9.01 22.55
CA ASP A 11 -30.34 7.83 21.72
C ASP A 11 -29.59 8.21 20.43
N GLU A 12 -29.98 9.31 19.77
CA GLU A 12 -29.28 9.85 18.60
C GLU A 12 -27.84 10.26 18.91
N GLN A 13 -27.61 10.94 20.05
CA GLN A 13 -26.26 11.33 20.48
C GLN A 13 -25.38 10.11 20.77
N ALA A 14 -25.93 9.07 21.40
CA ALA A 14 -25.20 7.83 21.65
C ALA A 14 -24.83 7.10 20.34
N ILE A 15 -25.74 7.08 19.35
CA ILE A 15 -25.48 6.53 18.01
C ILE A 15 -24.34 7.30 17.32
N VAL A 16 -24.40 8.64 17.29
CA VAL A 16 -23.36 9.47 16.66
C VAL A 16 -21.99 9.28 17.34
N GLN A 17 -21.96 9.19 18.68
CA GLN A 17 -20.72 8.93 19.41
C GLN A 17 -20.11 7.57 19.09
N ASN A 18 -20.95 6.52 19.00
CA ASN A 18 -20.50 5.18 18.62
C ASN A 18 -19.94 5.16 17.20
N ILE A 19 -20.64 5.78 16.23
CA ILE A 19 -20.14 5.90 14.85
C ILE A 19 -18.77 6.60 14.82
N ARG A 20 -18.63 7.72 15.53
CA ARG A 20 -17.34 8.45 15.61
C ARG A 20 -16.23 7.65 16.28
N ARG A 21 -16.56 6.74 17.20
CA ARG A 21 -15.59 5.89 17.88
C ARG A 21 -15.13 4.76 16.96
N GLU A 22 -16.05 4.13 16.25
CA GLU A 22 -15.73 3.07 15.28
C GLU A 22 -14.93 3.61 14.09
N GLU A 23 -15.30 4.79 13.56
CA GLU A 23 -14.51 5.47 12.52
C GLU A 23 -13.08 5.77 12.99
N ARG A 24 -12.91 6.27 14.22
CA ARG A 24 -11.57 6.49 14.80
C ARG A 24 -10.76 5.21 14.93
N LYS A 25 -11.37 4.12 15.40
CA LYS A 25 -10.69 2.81 15.48
C LYS A 25 -10.29 2.29 14.10
N ARG A 26 -11.20 2.40 13.12
CA ARG A 26 -10.93 2.00 11.73
C ARG A 26 -9.78 2.81 11.15
N GLN A 27 -9.77 4.13 11.37
CA GLN A 27 -8.72 5.00 10.91
C GLN A 27 -7.36 4.64 11.54
N GLN A 28 -7.32 4.40 12.86
CA GLN A 28 -6.10 3.96 13.55
C GLN A 28 -5.59 2.61 13.04
N LEU A 29 -6.48 1.65 12.77
CA LEU A 29 -6.12 0.36 12.19
C LEU A 29 -5.55 0.52 10.77
N LEU A 30 -6.16 1.39 9.97
CA LEU A 30 -5.71 1.71 8.63
C LEU A 30 -4.30 2.32 8.64
N GLU A 31 -4.07 3.33 9.49
CA GLU A 31 -2.77 3.98 9.64
C GLU A 31 -1.67 2.99 10.04
N LYS A 32 -1.93 2.15 11.05
CA LYS A 32 -0.99 1.09 11.46
C LYS A 32 -0.70 0.10 10.34
N ARG A 33 -1.70 -0.27 9.54
CA ARG A 33 -1.51 -1.19 8.40
C ARG A 33 -0.70 -0.52 7.28
N ILE A 34 -0.92 0.76 7.01
CA ILE A 34 -0.12 1.55 6.07
C ILE A 34 1.34 1.62 6.53
N GLU A 35 1.59 1.93 7.81
CA GLU A 35 2.95 1.93 8.38
C GLU A 35 3.63 0.56 8.29
N ALA A 36 2.89 -0.52 8.51
CA ALA A 36 3.41 -1.88 8.32
C ALA A 36 3.76 -2.16 6.84
N ALA A 37 2.93 -1.72 5.90
CA ALA A 37 3.19 -1.88 4.47
C ALA A 37 4.45 -1.13 4.03
N TRP A 38 4.68 0.08 4.54
CA TRP A 38 5.92 0.81 4.26
C TRP A 38 7.17 0.12 4.79
N ARG A 39 7.10 -0.47 5.99
CA ARG A 39 8.19 -1.29 6.53
C ARG A 39 8.45 -2.52 5.66
N GLU A 40 7.39 -3.16 5.18
CA GLU A 40 7.50 -4.30 4.28
C GLU A 40 8.16 -3.92 2.95
N VAL A 41 7.80 -2.77 2.36
CA VAL A 41 8.46 -2.25 1.15
C VAL A 41 9.97 -2.07 1.36
N GLU A 42 10.39 -1.59 2.54
CA GLU A 42 11.81 -1.42 2.87
C GLU A 42 12.55 -2.76 3.05
N ILE A 43 11.88 -3.77 3.62
CA ILE A 43 12.40 -5.14 3.71
C ILE A 43 12.56 -5.74 2.32
N LEU A 44 11.52 -5.66 1.49
CA LEU A 44 11.53 -6.16 0.11
C LEU A 44 12.61 -5.47 -0.73
N LYS A 45 12.77 -4.14 -0.60
CA LYS A 45 13.85 -3.39 -1.25
C LYS A 45 15.22 -4.00 -0.94
N THR A 46 15.46 -4.30 0.34
CA THR A 46 16.75 -4.86 0.80
C THR A 46 16.97 -6.25 0.21
N ARG A 47 15.98 -7.15 0.32
CA ARG A 47 16.04 -8.50 -0.27
C ARG A 47 16.20 -8.48 -1.79
N PHE A 48 15.54 -7.54 -2.48
CA PHE A 48 15.66 -7.38 -3.92
C PHE A 48 17.07 -6.97 -4.34
N LEU A 49 17.71 -6.05 -3.61
CA LEU A 49 19.09 -5.63 -3.87
C LEU A 49 20.11 -6.73 -3.57
N GLU A 50 19.84 -7.59 -2.60
CA GLU A 50 20.67 -8.78 -2.34
C GLU A 50 20.61 -9.79 -3.49
N ILE A 51 19.41 -9.99 -4.08
CA ILE A 51 19.20 -10.92 -5.19
C ILE A 51 19.74 -10.35 -6.51
N ASP A 52 19.52 -9.06 -6.75
CA ASP A 52 19.94 -8.35 -7.96
C ASP A 52 20.73 -7.09 -7.59
N PRO A 53 22.06 -7.20 -7.38
CA PRO A 53 22.91 -6.04 -7.16
C PRO A 53 22.95 -5.05 -8.34
N ALA A 54 22.49 -5.47 -9.53
CA ALA A 54 22.38 -4.64 -10.72
C ALA A 54 20.97 -4.05 -10.90
N LEU A 55 20.07 -4.23 -9.93
CA LEU A 55 18.76 -3.63 -9.90
C LEU A 55 18.88 -2.11 -10.02
N ARG A 56 18.14 -1.52 -10.96
CA ARG A 56 18.29 -0.08 -11.27
C ARG A 56 17.24 0.79 -10.63
N LYS A 57 16.04 0.24 -10.39
CA LYS A 57 14.90 1.03 -9.94
C LYS A 57 13.87 0.17 -9.23
N ILE A 58 13.30 0.70 -8.15
CA ILE A 58 12.08 0.21 -7.51
C ILE A 58 11.15 1.41 -7.31
N LEU A 59 9.93 1.29 -7.83
CA LEU A 59 8.87 2.27 -7.68
C LEU A 59 7.70 1.62 -6.95
N LEU A 60 7.17 2.31 -5.94
CA LEU A 60 5.91 1.94 -5.31
C LEU A 60 4.80 2.73 -5.98
N PHE A 61 3.92 2.04 -6.69
CA PHE A 61 2.77 2.65 -7.37
C PHE A 61 1.46 2.23 -6.70
N GLY A 62 0.34 2.42 -7.41
CA GLY A 62 -0.97 2.01 -6.91
C GLY A 62 -1.44 2.84 -5.71
N SER A 63 -2.32 2.26 -4.90
CA SER A 63 -3.01 3.01 -3.84
C SER A 63 -2.07 3.48 -2.73
N LEU A 64 -1.07 2.66 -2.37
CA LEU A 64 -0.07 2.97 -1.34
C LEU A 64 0.90 4.06 -1.82
N GLY A 65 1.44 3.93 -3.03
CA GLY A 65 2.33 4.93 -3.62
C GLY A 65 1.67 6.30 -3.79
N LYS A 66 0.37 6.31 -4.11
CA LYS A 66 -0.46 7.53 -4.24
C LYS A 66 -0.93 8.12 -2.91
N LYS A 67 -0.70 7.45 -1.77
CA LYS A 67 -1.29 7.81 -0.46
C LYS A 67 -2.83 7.88 -0.49
N GLN A 68 -3.46 6.99 -1.26
CA GLN A 68 -4.91 6.93 -1.48
C GLN A 68 -5.57 5.65 -0.93
N VAL A 69 -4.94 4.99 0.04
CA VAL A 69 -5.47 3.78 0.68
C VAL A 69 -6.74 4.11 1.48
N ARG A 70 -7.82 3.35 1.25
CA ARG A 70 -9.16 3.59 1.88
C ARG A 70 -9.67 2.44 2.77
N SER A 71 -8.97 1.32 2.77
CA SER A 71 -9.33 0.14 3.55
C SER A 71 -8.08 -0.62 3.95
N THR A 72 -8.17 -1.52 4.92
CA THR A 72 -7.05 -2.37 5.36
C THR A 72 -6.73 -3.52 4.40
N ASN A 73 -7.63 -3.80 3.45
CA ASN A 73 -7.45 -4.81 2.42
C ASN A 73 -6.92 -4.13 1.14
N PHE A 74 -5.62 -3.87 1.12
CA PHE A 74 -4.92 -3.28 -0.02
C PHE A 74 -3.63 -4.05 -0.29
N ASP A 75 -3.18 -3.96 -1.53
CA ASP A 75 -1.99 -4.63 -2.04
C ASP A 75 -0.80 -3.65 -2.09
N ILE A 76 0.41 -4.20 -2.14
CA ILE A 76 1.64 -3.44 -2.39
C ILE A 76 2.01 -3.60 -3.88
N ASP A 77 1.88 -2.53 -4.64
CA ASP A 77 2.19 -2.51 -6.08
C ASP A 77 3.64 -2.01 -6.32
N LEU A 78 4.55 -2.90 -6.72
CA LEU A 78 5.95 -2.58 -6.98
C LEU A 78 6.31 -2.71 -8.46
N ALA A 79 6.88 -1.66 -9.04
CA ALA A 79 7.46 -1.72 -10.37
C ALA A 79 8.98 -1.69 -10.28
N VAL A 80 9.64 -2.66 -10.91
CA VAL A 80 11.09 -2.86 -10.82
C VAL A 80 11.76 -2.75 -12.18
N LYS A 81 13.00 -2.27 -12.21
CA LYS A 81 13.88 -2.37 -13.40
C LYS A 81 15.07 -3.24 -13.03
N CYS A 82 14.88 -4.55 -13.14
CA CYS A 82 15.84 -5.58 -12.73
C CYS A 82 16.58 -6.20 -13.92
N SER A 83 17.56 -7.04 -13.60
CA SER A 83 18.17 -7.97 -14.54
C SER A 83 17.12 -8.98 -15.04
N PRO A 84 17.05 -9.31 -16.35
CA PRO A 84 15.98 -10.17 -16.90
C PRO A 84 15.87 -11.56 -16.25
N ASP A 85 17.00 -12.16 -15.83
CA ASP A 85 17.06 -13.47 -15.17
C ASP A 85 16.66 -13.45 -13.69
N LYS A 86 16.48 -12.25 -13.10
CA LYS A 86 16.16 -12.07 -11.68
C LYS A 86 14.70 -11.82 -11.40
N TYR A 87 13.92 -11.41 -12.40
CA TYR A 87 12.52 -11.00 -12.20
C TYR A 87 11.70 -12.05 -11.43
N LEU A 88 11.74 -13.32 -11.85
CA LEU A 88 10.99 -14.39 -11.18
C LEU A 88 11.47 -14.66 -9.74
N GLN A 89 12.74 -14.39 -9.43
CA GLN A 89 13.26 -14.51 -8.06
C GLN A 89 12.72 -13.38 -7.18
N LEU A 90 12.63 -12.15 -7.71
CA LEU A 90 12.02 -11.03 -7.01
C LEU A 90 10.53 -11.28 -6.74
N VAL A 91 9.81 -11.83 -7.72
CA VAL A 91 8.41 -12.27 -7.54
C VAL A 91 8.32 -13.33 -6.45
N GLY A 92 9.20 -14.34 -6.46
CA GLY A 92 9.24 -15.37 -5.42
C GLY A 92 9.38 -14.81 -4.01
N VAL A 93 10.31 -13.86 -3.82
CA VAL A 93 10.48 -13.16 -2.53
C VAL A 93 9.24 -12.36 -2.14
N ALA A 94 8.59 -11.71 -3.10
CA ALA A 94 7.38 -10.93 -2.85
C ALA A 94 6.19 -11.80 -2.41
N LEU A 95 6.12 -13.05 -2.89
CA LEU A 95 5.09 -14.01 -2.48
C LEU A 95 5.23 -14.49 -1.03
N ASP A 96 6.42 -14.39 -0.44
CA ASP A 96 6.66 -14.72 0.97
C ASP A 96 6.22 -13.60 1.95
N SER A 97 5.66 -12.50 1.43
CA SER A 97 5.27 -11.34 2.22
C SER A 97 3.96 -11.54 2.98
N ASP A 98 3.84 -10.87 4.14
CA ASP A 98 2.58 -10.74 4.89
C ASP A 98 1.54 -9.82 4.21
N PHE A 99 1.93 -9.20 3.10
CA PHE A 99 1.06 -8.45 2.21
C PHE A 99 0.94 -9.16 0.87
N LYS A 100 -0.19 -8.96 0.18
CA LYS A 100 -0.24 -9.27 -1.24
C LYS A 100 0.61 -8.24 -1.96
N VAL A 101 1.64 -8.72 -2.66
CA VAL A 101 2.59 -7.86 -3.39
C VAL A 101 2.50 -8.17 -4.87
N ASP A 102 2.12 -7.18 -5.66
CA ASP A 102 2.07 -7.27 -7.12
C ASP A 102 3.36 -6.63 -7.67
N VAL A 103 4.25 -7.47 -8.24
CA VAL A 103 5.53 -7.02 -8.83
C VAL A 103 5.40 -6.95 -10.34
N VAL A 104 5.90 -5.87 -10.93
CA VAL A 104 5.81 -5.59 -12.36
C VAL A 104 7.18 -5.18 -12.90
N ASP A 105 7.62 -5.79 -14.01
CA ASP A 105 8.87 -5.41 -14.67
C ASP A 105 8.67 -4.22 -15.63
N LEU A 106 9.31 -3.10 -15.30
CA LEU A 106 9.29 -1.86 -16.08
C LEU A 106 9.83 -2.02 -17.50
N THR A 107 10.66 -3.04 -17.78
CA THR A 107 11.24 -3.26 -19.10
C THR A 107 10.25 -3.91 -20.07
N THR A 108 9.33 -4.74 -19.56
CA THR A 108 8.40 -5.55 -20.36
C THR A 108 6.98 -4.99 -20.42
N VAL A 109 6.59 -4.12 -19.49
CA VAL A 109 5.28 -3.46 -19.56
C VAL A 109 5.12 -2.58 -20.79
N ASN A 110 3.89 -2.54 -21.30
CA ASN A 110 3.50 -1.65 -22.40
C ASN A 110 3.71 -0.17 -22.02
N GLN A 111 3.91 0.67 -23.05
CA GLN A 111 4.31 2.07 -22.88
C GLN A 111 3.28 2.90 -22.09
N ASN A 112 1.99 2.73 -22.34
CA ASN A 112 0.94 3.49 -21.65
C ASN A 112 0.94 3.20 -20.15
N PHE A 113 1.03 1.92 -19.79
CA PHE A 113 1.06 1.50 -18.40
C PHE A 113 2.36 1.90 -17.70
N ARG A 114 3.50 1.81 -18.39
CA ARG A 114 4.77 2.35 -17.90
C ARG A 114 4.68 3.82 -17.56
N GLN A 115 4.07 4.62 -18.44
CA GLN A 115 3.95 6.06 -18.23
C GLN A 115 3.06 6.39 -17.04
N PHE A 116 1.96 5.66 -16.87
CA PHE A 116 1.11 5.74 -15.69
C PHE A 116 1.89 5.45 -14.39
N ILE A 117 2.67 4.37 -14.35
CA ILE A 117 3.50 4.03 -13.18
C ILE A 117 4.51 5.14 -12.90
N LEU A 118 5.19 5.65 -13.92
CA LEU A 118 6.22 6.68 -13.76
C LEU A 118 5.66 8.03 -13.27
N GLN A 119 4.44 8.37 -13.64
CA GLN A 119 3.79 9.61 -13.22
C GLN A 119 3.32 9.55 -11.77
N ASP A 120 2.77 8.42 -11.35
CA ASP A 120 2.10 8.29 -10.07
C ASP A 120 2.74 7.22 -9.16
N SER A 121 4.03 7.36 -8.89
CA SER A 121 4.76 6.47 -7.98
C SER A 121 5.64 7.23 -7.00
N ALA A 122 5.89 6.58 -5.86
CA ALA A 122 6.97 6.93 -4.97
C ALA A 122 8.23 6.18 -5.38
N VAL A 123 9.35 6.90 -5.54
CA VAL A 123 10.65 6.27 -5.79
C VAL A 123 11.15 5.65 -4.49
N ILE A 124 11.28 4.33 -4.47
CA ILE A 124 11.79 3.56 -3.31
C ILE A 124 13.30 3.38 -3.43
N TYR A 125 13.76 3.14 -4.65
CA TYR A 125 15.17 2.99 -4.95
C TYR A 125 15.46 3.40 -6.39
N GLU A 126 16.59 4.06 -6.59
CA GLU A 126 17.15 4.35 -7.91
C GLU A 126 18.67 4.28 -7.83
N GLN A 127 19.27 3.44 -8.68
CA GLN A 127 20.71 3.35 -8.81
C GLN A 127 21.23 4.65 -9.46
N ARG A 128 22.17 5.31 -8.80
CA ARG A 128 22.83 6.53 -9.31
C ARG A 128 23.85 6.21 -10.39
#